data_AF-A0A366M4B9-F1
#
_entry.id   AF-A0A366M4B9-F1
#
_cell.length_a   1.000
_cell.length_b   1.000
_cell.length_c   1.000
_cell.angle_alpha   90.00
_cell.angle_beta   90.00
_cell.angle_gamma   90.00
#
_symmetry.space_group_name_H-M   'P 1'
#
loop_
_entity.id
_entity.type
_entity.pdbx_description
1 polymer ?
#
loop_
_entity_poly.entity_id
_entity_poly.type
_entity_poly.pdbx_seq_one_letter_code
_entity_poly.pdbx_strand_id
1 'polypeptide(L)'
;MFTIKRIAAIAAVAAAVLLPLPQAASAQALDIKEKCTGKTCIYYSGTGAGGFYAIASGKDFYGHVDLWGPGITFRNSPTATNPSTDAHGLGSGWVCARGWAHSGGQYIEMGWPCVHVD
;
A
#
# COMPACT_ATOMS: atom_id res chain seq x y z
N MET A 1 -23.22 37.68 -76.52
CA MET A 1 -23.10 38.74 -75.50
C MET A 1 -24.14 38.49 -74.41
N PHE A 2 -23.85 37.65 -73.41
CA PHE A 2 -24.56 37.60 -72.12
C PHE A 2 -23.64 36.97 -71.07
N THR A 3 -23.41 37.75 -70.02
CA THR A 3 -22.55 37.54 -68.86
C THR A 3 -23.13 36.49 -67.90
N ILE A 4 -22.34 35.53 -67.43
CA ILE A 4 -22.73 34.70 -66.27
C ILE A 4 -21.63 34.68 -65.21
N LYS A 5 -22.10 35.00 -64.00
CA LYS A 5 -21.42 35.39 -62.76
C LYS A 5 -20.45 34.34 -62.21
N ARG A 6 -19.36 34.85 -61.63
CA ARG A 6 -18.48 34.16 -60.68
C ARG A 6 -19.27 33.77 -59.44
N ILE A 7 -19.24 32.50 -59.06
CA ILE A 7 -19.63 32.04 -57.73
C ILE A 7 -18.37 31.43 -57.09
N ALA A 8 -17.80 32.18 -56.16
CA ALA A 8 -16.71 31.71 -55.32
C ALA A 8 -17.29 30.77 -54.26
N ALA A 9 -16.97 29.48 -54.34
CA ALA A 9 -17.21 28.55 -53.25
C ALA A 9 -16.08 28.71 -52.23
N ILE A 10 -16.39 29.34 -51.09
CA ILE A 10 -15.49 29.40 -49.94
C ILE A 10 -15.61 28.04 -49.24
N ALA A 11 -14.61 27.19 -49.44
CA ALA A 11 -14.48 25.95 -48.68
C ALA A 11 -13.96 26.28 -47.27
N ALA A 12 -14.83 26.24 -46.27
CA ALA A 12 -14.43 26.31 -44.88
C ALA A 12 -13.77 24.99 -44.48
N VAL A 13 -12.45 25.01 -44.33
CA VAL A 13 -11.68 23.87 -43.79
C VAL A 13 -11.89 23.87 -42.27
N ALA A 14 -12.78 23.00 -41.79
CA ALA A 14 -12.92 22.73 -40.37
C ALA A 14 -11.73 21.89 -39.89
N ALA A 15 -10.73 22.55 -39.29
CA ALA A 15 -9.65 21.86 -38.59
C ALA A 15 -10.20 21.29 -37.27
N ALA A 16 -10.51 20.00 -37.27
CA ALA A 16 -10.84 19.27 -36.05
C ALA A 16 -9.58 19.16 -35.17
N VAL A 17 -9.52 19.97 -34.13
CA VAL A 17 -8.47 19.90 -33.10
C VAL A 17 -8.69 18.62 -32.31
N LEU A 18 -7.89 17.59 -32.58
CA LEU A 18 -7.80 16.37 -31.78
C LEU A 18 -7.16 16.72 -30.44
N LEU A 19 -7.98 17.04 -29.43
CA LEU A 19 -7.51 17.14 -28.05
C LEU A 19 -7.19 15.73 -27.54
N PRO A 20 -6.00 15.48 -26.97
CA PRO A 20 -5.70 14.20 -26.34
C PRO A 20 -6.64 14.00 -25.14
N LEU A 21 -7.36 12.87 -25.14
CA LEU A 21 -8.16 12.44 -24.00
C LEU A 21 -7.26 12.26 -22.77
N PRO A 22 -7.70 12.66 -21.57
CA PRO A 22 -6.96 12.38 -20.34
C PRO A 22 -6.84 10.87 -20.17
N GLN A 23 -5.61 10.36 -20.23
CA GLN A 23 -5.33 8.96 -19.96
C GLN A 23 -5.69 8.68 -18.50
N ALA A 24 -6.62 7.75 -18.28
CA ALA A 24 -6.92 7.24 -16.96
C ALA A 24 -5.64 6.60 -16.39
N ALA A 25 -5.13 7.14 -15.27
CA ALA A 25 -4.03 6.53 -14.55
C ALA A 25 -4.44 5.12 -14.11
N SER A 26 -3.71 4.09 -14.55
CA SER A 26 -3.98 2.72 -14.12
C SER A 26 -3.61 2.59 -12.64
N ALA A 27 -4.56 2.19 -11.79
CA ALA A 27 -4.24 1.76 -10.44
C ALA A 27 -3.35 0.52 -10.53
N GLN A 28 -2.06 0.66 -10.22
CA GLN A 28 -1.17 -0.49 -10.08
C GLN A 28 -1.60 -1.25 -8.81
N ALA A 29 -1.85 -2.55 -8.94
CA ALA A 29 -2.12 -3.40 -7.78
C ALA A 29 -0.89 -3.37 -6.86
N LEU A 30 -1.10 -3.00 -5.60
CA LEU A 30 -0.05 -3.05 -4.59
C LEU A 30 0.31 -4.52 -4.35
N ASP A 31 1.56 -4.92 -4.61
CA ASP A 31 2.05 -6.25 -4.27
C ASP A 31 2.21 -6.34 -2.74
N ILE A 32 1.19 -6.86 -2.07
CA ILE A 32 1.21 -7.09 -0.62
C ILE A 32 1.65 -8.52 -0.36
N LYS A 33 2.77 -8.64 0.34
CA LYS A 33 3.34 -9.91 0.80
C LYS A 33 2.95 -10.15 2.25
N GLU A 34 2.59 -11.38 2.58
CA GLU A 34 2.15 -11.78 3.91
C GLU A 34 3.03 -12.90 4.47
N LYS A 35 3.31 -12.84 5.78
CA LYS A 35 3.88 -13.96 6.53
C LYS A 35 3.26 -14.05 7.92
N CYS A 36 2.84 -15.24 8.31
CA CYS A 36 2.29 -15.49 9.65
C CYS A 36 3.10 -16.52 10.41
N THR A 37 3.19 -16.33 11.73
CA THR A 37 3.64 -17.34 12.68
C THR A 37 2.60 -17.38 13.80
N GLY A 38 2.01 -18.55 14.04
CA GLY A 38 0.93 -18.69 15.03
C GLY A 38 -0.28 -17.82 14.68
N LYS A 39 -0.67 -16.94 15.60
CA LYS A 39 -1.79 -15.99 15.45
C LYS A 39 -1.34 -14.58 15.07
N THR A 40 -0.04 -14.38 14.81
CA THR A 40 0.53 -13.08 14.44
C THR A 40 0.94 -13.10 12.97
N CYS A 41 0.58 -12.07 12.23
CA CYS A 41 0.92 -11.88 10.83
C CYS A 41 1.62 -10.54 10.60
N ILE A 42 2.52 -10.51 9.62
CA ILE A 42 3.06 -9.30 9.04
C ILE A 42 2.68 -9.23 7.56
N TYR A 43 2.14 -8.08 7.17
CA TYR A 43 1.88 -7.72 5.78
C TYR A 43 2.84 -6.61 5.39
N TYR A 44 3.38 -6.64 4.19
CA TYR A 44 4.22 -5.53 3.72
C TYR A 44 4.13 -5.33 2.22
N SER A 45 4.45 -4.12 1.78
CA SER A 45 4.59 -3.76 0.36
C SER A 45 5.77 -2.81 0.17
N GLY A 46 6.36 -2.84 -1.02
CA GLY A 46 7.52 -2.00 -1.36
C GLY A 46 8.87 -2.70 -1.15
N THR A 47 9.93 -1.88 -1.09
CA THR A 47 11.33 -2.31 -1.00
C THR A 47 12.04 -1.50 0.08
N GLY A 48 13.10 -2.03 0.68
CA GLY A 48 13.94 -1.31 1.63
C GLY A 48 14.52 -0.03 1.02
N ALA A 49 15.04 -0.11 -0.21
CA ALA A 49 15.62 1.05 -0.90
C ALA A 49 14.59 2.12 -1.31
N GLY A 50 13.39 1.70 -1.75
CA GLY A 50 12.31 2.60 -2.18
C GLY A 50 11.37 3.05 -1.05
N GLY A 51 11.60 2.58 0.17
CA GLY A 51 10.64 2.66 1.25
C GLY A 51 9.58 1.55 1.17
N PHE A 52 9.14 1.11 2.33
CA PHE A 52 8.15 0.05 2.45
C PHE A 52 7.07 0.43 3.46
N TYR A 53 5.91 -0.18 3.30
CA TYR A 53 4.81 -0.11 4.25
C TYR A 53 4.61 -1.48 4.88
N ALA A 54 4.47 -1.54 6.19
CA ALA A 54 4.27 -2.79 6.92
C ALA A 54 3.13 -2.67 7.93
N ILE A 55 2.39 -3.76 8.10
CA ILE A 55 1.31 -3.93 9.07
C ILE A 55 1.61 -5.18 9.91
N ALA A 56 1.65 -5.03 11.23
CA ALA A 56 1.56 -6.14 12.16
C ALA A 56 0.09 -6.36 12.56
N SER A 57 -0.34 -7.61 12.63
CA SER A 57 -1.71 -7.97 13.01
C SER A 57 -1.74 -9.25 13.85
N GLY A 58 -2.66 -9.27 14.80
CA GLY A 58 -3.03 -10.44 15.57
C GLY A 58 -4.44 -10.92 15.23
N LYS A 59 -4.64 -12.24 15.17
CA LYS A 59 -5.95 -12.85 14.88
C LYS A 59 -6.37 -13.82 15.99
N ASP A 60 -7.64 -13.74 16.39
CA ASP A 60 -8.28 -14.61 17.37
C ASP A 60 -7.57 -14.57 18.75
N PHE A 61 -7.18 -13.36 19.18
CA PHE A 61 -6.76 -13.08 20.55
C PHE A 61 -7.06 -11.62 20.97
N TYR A 62 -7.19 -11.41 22.27
CA TYR A 62 -7.25 -10.08 22.90
C TYR A 62 -5.86 -9.75 23.46
N GLY A 63 -5.28 -8.62 23.09
CA GLY A 63 -3.86 -8.37 23.35
C GLY A 63 -3.30 -7.20 22.54
N HIS A 64 -1.99 -7.18 22.31
CA HIS A 64 -1.36 -6.19 21.42
C HIS A 64 -0.40 -6.86 20.43
N VAL A 65 0.03 -6.10 19.42
CA VAL A 65 1.13 -6.46 18.54
C VAL A 65 2.22 -5.40 18.55
N ASP A 66 3.45 -5.86 18.36
CA ASP A 66 4.64 -5.05 18.15
C ASP A 66 5.06 -5.12 16.68
N LEU A 67 5.62 -4.03 16.14
CA LEU A 67 6.20 -3.93 14.81
C LEU A 67 7.52 -3.16 14.86
N TRP A 68 8.57 -3.71 14.26
CA TRP A 68 9.87 -3.05 14.17
C TRP A 68 10.64 -3.47 12.93
N GLY A 69 11.63 -2.65 12.54
CA GLY A 69 12.48 -2.89 11.38
C GLY A 69 13.26 -1.65 10.94
N PRO A 70 13.98 -1.70 9.81
CA PRO A 70 14.71 -0.57 9.25
C PRO A 70 13.80 0.65 9.05
N GLY A 71 14.19 1.79 9.64
CA GLY A 71 13.43 3.04 9.56
C GLY A 71 12.11 3.05 10.33
N ILE A 72 11.72 1.94 10.98
CA ILE A 72 10.54 1.85 11.85
C ILE A 72 11.02 1.92 13.30
N THR A 73 10.81 3.07 13.95
CA THR A 73 10.86 3.14 15.42
C THR A 73 9.79 2.19 15.97
N PHE A 74 10.17 1.33 16.90
CA PHE A 74 9.31 0.32 17.52
C PHE A 74 7.87 0.83 17.74
N ARG A 75 6.91 0.10 17.16
CA ARG A 75 5.48 0.40 17.24
C ARG A 75 4.81 -0.66 18.08
N ASN A 76 3.93 -0.23 18.96
CA ASN A 76 3.10 -1.09 19.79
C ASN A 76 1.65 -0.68 19.55
N SER A 77 0.79 -1.65 19.26
CA SER A 77 -0.64 -1.38 19.17
C SER A 77 -1.24 -1.20 20.57
N PRO A 78 -2.35 -0.47 20.72
CA PRO A 78 -3.18 -0.59 21.91
C PRO A 78 -3.61 -2.04 22.16
N THR A 79 -3.92 -2.36 23.43
CA THR A 79 -4.51 -3.66 23.76
C THR A 79 -5.96 -3.71 23.28
N ALA A 80 -6.26 -4.62 22.36
CA ALA A 80 -7.56 -4.78 21.73
C ALA A 80 -7.81 -6.22 21.27
N THR A 81 -9.04 -6.52 20.86
CA THR A 81 -9.36 -7.75 20.13
C THR A 81 -8.84 -7.63 18.70
N ASN A 82 -8.13 -8.65 18.22
CA ASN A 82 -7.49 -8.68 16.90
C ASN A 82 -6.62 -7.41 16.67
N PRO A 83 -5.61 -7.20 17.51
CA PRO A 83 -4.81 -5.97 17.50
C PRO A 83 -4.05 -5.79 16.18
N SER A 84 -3.82 -4.54 15.79
CA SER A 84 -2.99 -4.21 14.63
C SER A 84 -2.27 -2.87 14.79
N THR A 85 -1.13 -2.72 14.11
CA THR A 85 -0.41 -1.46 13.97
C THR A 85 0.34 -1.45 12.64
N ASP A 86 0.57 -0.25 12.10
CA ASP A 86 1.25 -0.06 10.83
C ASP A 86 2.32 1.04 10.89
N ALA A 87 3.28 0.94 9.97
CA ALA A 87 4.34 1.91 9.81
C ALA A 87 4.94 1.90 8.40
N HIS A 88 5.48 3.06 8.02
CA HIS A 88 6.41 3.18 6.92
C HIS A 88 7.85 3.04 7.42
N GLY A 89 8.65 2.27 6.69
CA GLY A 89 10.07 2.08 6.95
C GLY A 89 10.92 2.45 5.74
N LEU A 90 12.22 2.58 5.98
CA LEU A 90 13.22 2.87 4.97
C LEU A 90 14.52 2.12 5.32
N GLY A 91 15.17 1.58 4.31
CA GLY A 91 16.37 0.76 4.42
C GLY A 91 16.07 -0.74 4.33
N SER A 92 17.09 -1.49 3.96
CA SER A 92 17.04 -2.95 3.81
C SER A 92 17.22 -3.65 5.15
N GLY A 93 16.60 -4.82 5.31
CA GLY A 93 16.75 -5.66 6.50
C GLY A 93 15.46 -6.36 6.95
N TRP A 94 15.49 -6.91 8.16
CA TRP A 94 14.37 -7.67 8.70
C TRP A 94 13.32 -6.76 9.32
N VAL A 95 12.09 -6.90 8.84
CA VAL A 95 10.88 -6.32 9.44
C VAL A 95 10.15 -7.44 10.16
N CYS A 96 9.85 -7.23 11.43
CA CYS A 96 9.29 -8.25 12.29
C CYS A 96 8.04 -7.75 13.01
N ALA A 97 7.12 -8.66 13.25
CA ALA A 97 5.98 -8.46 14.12
C ALA A 97 6.01 -9.45 15.28
N ARG A 98 5.43 -9.10 16.42
CA ARG A 98 5.20 -10.02 17.55
C ARG A 98 3.83 -9.79 18.14
N GLY A 99 3.11 -10.85 18.45
CA GLY A 99 1.79 -10.75 19.07
C GLY A 99 1.81 -11.24 20.50
N TRP A 100 1.01 -10.59 21.34
CA TRP A 100 0.93 -10.85 22.77
C TRP A 100 -0.52 -10.89 23.22
N ALA A 101 -1.04 -12.07 23.56
CA ALA A 101 -2.38 -12.21 24.12
C ALA A 101 -2.38 -11.92 25.62
N HIS A 102 -3.32 -11.10 26.07
CA HIS A 102 -3.56 -10.85 27.47
C HIS A 102 -4.48 -11.93 28.05
N SER A 103 -3.97 -12.74 28.97
CA SER A 103 -4.70 -13.82 29.64
C SER A 103 -4.29 -13.86 31.11
N GLY A 104 -5.27 -13.81 32.02
CA GLY A 104 -5.01 -13.93 33.46
C GLY A 104 -4.08 -12.84 34.05
N GLY A 105 -4.06 -11.64 33.46
CA GLY A 105 -3.18 -10.54 33.90
C GLY A 105 -1.74 -10.63 33.37
N GLN A 106 -1.47 -11.58 32.47
CA GLN A 106 -0.16 -11.76 31.84
C GLN A 106 -0.27 -11.67 30.32
N TYR A 107 0.86 -11.37 29.67
CA TYR A 107 0.99 -11.43 28.21
C TYR A 107 1.69 -12.71 27.79
N ILE A 108 1.06 -13.47 26.90
CA ILE A 108 1.56 -14.71 26.32
C ILE A 108 1.86 -14.47 24.85
N GLU A 109 3.01 -14.91 24.37
CA GLU A 109 3.38 -14.76 22.97
C GLU A 109 2.48 -15.60 22.05
N MET A 110 2.01 -14.97 20.97
CA MET A 110 1.11 -15.56 19.97
C MET A 110 1.77 -15.83 18.62
N GLY A 111 3.03 -15.40 18.48
CA GLY A 111 3.89 -15.65 17.33
C GLY A 111 4.66 -14.42 16.86
N TRP A 112 5.70 -14.67 16.06
CA TRP A 112 6.75 -13.71 15.72
C TRP A 112 7.24 -13.80 14.25
N PRO A 113 6.43 -13.45 13.25
CA PRO A 113 6.88 -13.49 11.85
C PRO A 113 7.88 -12.36 11.53
N CYS A 114 8.88 -12.69 10.73
CA CYS A 114 9.82 -11.71 10.14
C CYS A 114 9.95 -11.90 8.63
N VAL A 115 10.01 -10.80 7.90
CA VAL A 115 10.21 -10.73 6.44
C VAL A 115 11.43 -9.87 6.14
N HIS A 116 12.18 -10.21 5.08
CA HIS A 116 13.29 -9.39 4.62
C HIS A 116 12.78 -8.43 3.55
N VAL A 117 13.09 -7.15 3.70
CA VAL A 117 12.94 -6.13 2.66
C VAL A 117 14.31 -5.80 2.05
N ASP A 118 14.41 -5.88 0.74
CA ASP A 118 15.64 -5.61 -0.03
C ASP A 118 15.80 -4.13 -0.38
#